data_AF-A0A653DBE5-F1
#
_entry.id   AF-A0A653DBE5-F1
#
_cell.length_a   1.000
_cell.length_b   1.000
_cell.length_c   1.000
_cell.angle_alpha   90.00
_cell.angle_beta   90.00
_cell.angle_gamma   90.00
#
_symmetry.space_group_name_H-M   'P 1'
#
loop_
_entity.id
_entity.type
_entity.pdbx_description
1 polymer ?
#
loop_
_entity_poly.entity_id
_entity_poly.type
_entity_poly.pdbx_seq_one_letter_code
_entity_poly.pdbx_strand_id
1 'polypeptide(L)'
;MGKKNKRDSLGDDLDWEDGSEGSEENNGTELSGKRRHAKSIPYYRLFSFSTTLDKFCIIIACLCATLSGAINPIVMILFGEVTGAIVNYAETFDESLPEQEKAKLKNDLWQETQRFAVISAVVGLVMVATTYVYTVLFGYSSTNQILKMRKALFEKILNQDIEWFDKNQSGEFTTTITQ
;
A
#
# COMPACT_ATOMS: atom_id res chain seq x y z
N MET A 1 -27.38 35.22 72.46
CA MET A 1 -26.18 34.75 73.18
C MET A 1 -26.56 33.47 73.94
N GLY A 2 -26.05 32.30 73.50
CA GLY A 2 -26.24 30.97 74.13
C GLY A 2 -27.52 30.23 73.72
N LYS A 3 -27.56 28.93 73.35
CA LYS A 3 -26.60 27.81 73.47
C LYS A 3 -26.80 26.77 72.35
N LYS A 4 -25.74 25.98 72.13
CA LYS A 4 -25.51 24.75 71.32
C LYS A 4 -26.64 23.69 71.51
N ASN A 5 -26.84 22.60 70.74
CA ASN A 5 -25.89 21.66 70.11
C ASN A 5 -26.66 20.57 69.31
N LYS A 6 -26.08 20.18 68.17
CA LYS A 6 -25.99 18.85 67.51
C LYS A 6 -26.81 17.66 68.05
N ARG A 7 -27.49 16.93 67.15
CA ARG A 7 -27.65 15.46 67.20
C ARG A 7 -28.09 14.91 65.82
N ASP A 8 -27.24 14.04 65.29
CA ASP A 8 -27.43 13.17 64.13
C ASP A 8 -28.18 11.89 64.55
N SER A 9 -29.10 11.37 63.71
CA SER A 9 -29.62 9.97 63.64
C SER A 9 -30.92 9.99 62.81
N LEU A 10 -31.00 9.62 61.52
CA LEU A 10 -30.82 8.32 60.86
C LEU A 10 -31.81 7.23 61.32
N GLY A 11 -32.69 6.85 60.39
CA GLY A 11 -33.60 5.70 60.38
C GLY A 11 -35.01 5.98 60.93
N ASP A 12 -36.11 5.47 60.39
CA ASP A 12 -36.42 4.65 59.22
C ASP A 12 -37.98 4.59 59.14
N ASP A 13 -38.49 4.26 57.95
CA ASP A 13 -39.80 3.65 57.65
C ASP A 13 -41.11 4.44 57.81
N LEU A 14 -41.82 4.62 56.68
CA LEU A 14 -43.21 4.15 56.46
C LEU A 14 -43.75 4.63 55.09
N ASP A 15 -43.84 3.68 54.16
CA ASP A 15 -44.57 3.78 52.88
C ASP A 15 -46.06 4.04 53.08
N TRP A 16 -46.66 4.86 52.20
CA TRP A 16 -47.89 4.53 51.48
C TRP A 16 -47.94 5.30 50.15
N GLU A 17 -48.04 4.54 49.06
CA GLU A 17 -48.31 5.01 47.70
C GLU A 17 -49.67 5.75 47.62
N ASP A 18 -49.71 6.86 46.89
CA ASP A 18 -50.86 7.20 46.05
C ASP A 18 -50.36 7.87 44.77
N GLY A 19 -50.91 7.41 43.64
CA GLY A 19 -50.37 7.57 42.32
C GLY A 19 -50.64 8.94 41.69
N SER A 20 -49.65 9.43 40.96
CA SER A 20 -49.91 10.16 39.72
C SER A 20 -48.80 9.84 38.72
N GLU A 21 -49.15 9.04 37.73
CA GLU A 21 -48.32 8.72 36.58
C GLU A 21 -47.97 9.99 35.79
N GLY A 22 -46.68 10.17 35.55
CA GLY A 22 -46.11 11.13 34.61
C GLY A 22 -44.72 10.64 34.25
N SER A 23 -44.67 9.63 33.38
CA SER A 23 -43.49 8.89 32.96
C SER A 23 -42.33 9.77 32.49
N GLU A 24 -41.19 9.63 33.16
CA GLU A 24 -39.88 9.94 32.60
C GLU A 24 -39.62 8.99 31.42
N GLU A 25 -39.46 9.53 30.22
CA GLU A 25 -38.73 8.84 29.15
C GLU A 25 -37.44 9.62 28.88
N ASN A 26 -36.40 9.12 29.54
CA ASN A 26 -35.01 9.41 29.31
C ASN A 26 -34.65 8.97 27.88
N ASN A 27 -34.38 9.92 26.98
CA ASN A 27 -33.69 9.59 25.75
C ASN A 27 -32.65 10.67 25.43
N GLY A 28 -31.41 10.35 25.78
CA GLY A 28 -30.23 11.14 25.46
C GLY A 28 -30.22 11.44 23.96
N THR A 29 -30.20 12.73 23.64
CA THR A 29 -30.07 13.22 22.28
C THR A 29 -28.78 12.64 21.71
N GLU A 30 -28.97 11.71 20.79
CA GLU A 30 -27.93 10.98 20.08
C GLU A 30 -26.84 11.93 19.58
N LEU A 31 -25.66 11.86 20.18
CA LEU A 31 -24.40 12.18 19.51
C LEU A 31 -24.11 11.07 18.47
N SER A 32 -25.03 10.89 17.52
CA SER A 32 -24.77 10.15 16.29
C SER A 32 -23.95 11.08 15.40
N GLY A 33 -22.64 11.09 15.66
CA GLY A 33 -21.63 11.68 14.80
C GLY A 33 -21.78 11.10 13.40
N LYS A 34 -22.48 11.84 12.55
CA LYS A 34 -22.72 11.58 11.14
C LYS A 34 -21.37 11.33 10.47
N ARG A 35 -20.95 10.07 10.34
CA ARG A 35 -19.79 9.70 9.52
C ARG A 35 -20.09 10.22 8.12
N ARG A 36 -19.45 11.35 7.75
CA ARG A 36 -19.56 11.90 6.41
C ARG A 36 -19.13 10.78 5.47
N HIS A 37 -20.08 10.27 4.70
CA HIS A 37 -19.82 9.27 3.67
C HIS A 37 -18.78 9.92 2.74
N ALA A 38 -17.51 9.53 2.87
CA ALA A 38 -16.45 10.08 2.06
C ALA A 38 -16.82 9.73 0.62
N LYS A 39 -17.25 10.75 -0.14
CA LYS A 39 -17.63 10.59 -1.53
C LYS A 39 -16.39 10.08 -2.26
N SER A 40 -16.39 8.79 -2.60
CA SER A 40 -15.27 8.16 -3.30
C SER A 40 -15.02 8.93 -4.59
N ILE A 41 -13.89 9.63 -4.63
CA ILE A 41 -13.48 10.35 -5.83
C ILE A 41 -12.88 9.30 -6.75
N PRO A 42 -13.34 9.20 -8.02
CA PRO A 42 -12.76 8.26 -8.95
C PRO A 42 -11.27 8.58 -9.16
N TYR A 43 -10.41 7.56 -9.04
CA TYR A 43 -8.94 7.68 -9.11
C TYR A 43 -8.44 8.42 -10.36
N TYR A 44 -9.20 8.39 -11.45
CA TYR A 44 -8.87 9.07 -12.70
C TYR A 44 -8.82 10.61 -12.56
N ARG A 45 -9.57 11.20 -11.60
CA ARG A 45 -9.51 12.63 -11.29
C ARG A 45 -8.21 13.03 -10.58
N LEU A 46 -7.52 12.09 -9.93
CA LEU A 46 -6.19 12.34 -9.36
C LEU A 46 -5.16 12.57 -10.46
N PHE A 47 -5.27 11.82 -11.57
CA PHE A 47 -4.39 11.94 -12.73
C PHE A 47 -4.74 13.10 -13.67
N SER A 48 -5.86 13.80 -13.47
CA SER A 48 -6.23 14.93 -14.34
C SER A 48 -5.34 16.17 -14.15
N PHE A 49 -4.66 16.29 -13.00
CA PHE A 49 -3.68 17.34 -12.71
C PHE A 49 -2.25 17.02 -13.21
N SER A 50 -2.06 15.83 -13.78
CA SER A 50 -0.77 15.36 -14.28
C SER A 50 -0.49 15.88 -15.70
N THR A 51 0.70 16.41 -15.96
CA THR A 51 1.07 16.94 -17.30
C THR A 51 1.05 15.81 -18.31
N THR A 52 0.84 16.11 -19.60
CA THR A 52 0.89 15.09 -20.65
C THR A 52 2.21 14.30 -20.61
N LEU A 53 3.33 14.97 -20.32
CA LEU A 53 4.65 14.33 -20.13
C LEU A 53 4.73 13.40 -18.92
N ASP A 54 4.15 13.77 -17.77
CA ASP A 54 4.13 12.91 -16.57
C ASP A 54 3.35 11.61 -16.84
N LYS A 55 2.26 11.70 -17.63
CA LYS A 55 1.48 10.53 -18.07
C LYS A 55 2.28 9.62 -19.00
N PHE A 56 3.03 10.18 -19.96
CA PHE A 56 3.92 9.40 -20.83
C PHE A 56 5.01 8.70 -20.01
N CYS A 57 5.65 9.39 -19.06
CA CYS A 57 6.66 8.80 -18.19
C CYS A 57 6.10 7.62 -17.36
N ILE A 58 4.86 7.72 -16.88
CA ILE A 58 4.20 6.65 -16.13
C ILE A 58 3.89 5.44 -17.02
N ILE A 59 3.40 5.67 -18.25
CA ILE A 59 3.12 4.56 -19.19
C ILE A 59 4.41 3.79 -19.49
N ILE A 60 5.51 4.51 -19.76
CA ILE A 60 6.82 3.90 -19.99
C ILE A 60 7.30 3.14 -18.75
N ALA A 61 7.17 3.73 -17.56
CA ALA A 61 7.54 3.07 -16.30
C ALA A 61 6.71 1.81 -16.05
N CYS A 62 5.42 1.81 -16.36
CA CYS A 62 4.55 0.63 -16.26
C CYS A 62 5.02 -0.50 -17.21
N LEU A 63 5.38 -0.18 -18.45
CA LEU A 63 5.89 -1.17 -19.42
C LEU A 63 7.22 -1.78 -18.96
N CYS A 64 8.12 -0.96 -18.41
CA CYS A 64 9.36 -1.45 -17.81
C CYS A 64 9.13 -2.29 -16.55
N ALA A 65 8.16 -1.90 -15.71
CA ALA A 65 7.82 -2.63 -14.50
C ALA A 65 7.20 -4.00 -14.78
N THR A 66 6.30 -4.10 -15.77
CA THR A 66 5.75 -5.40 -16.18
C THR A 66 6.81 -6.31 -16.76
N LEU A 67 7.74 -5.76 -17.55
CA LEU A 67 8.88 -6.52 -18.07
C LEU A 67 9.74 -7.07 -16.93
N SER A 68 10.06 -6.25 -15.91
CA SER A 68 10.83 -6.71 -14.73
C SER A 68 10.05 -7.76 -13.93
N GLY A 69 8.73 -7.61 -13.79
CA GLY A 69 7.87 -8.60 -13.14
C GLY A 69 7.84 -9.96 -13.85
N ALA A 70 7.93 -9.98 -15.18
CA ALA A 70 8.02 -11.19 -15.98
C ALA A 70 9.37 -11.91 -15.86
N ILE A 71 10.41 -11.27 -15.31
CA ILE A 71 11.71 -11.92 -15.13
C ILE A 71 11.64 -13.01 -14.06
N ASN A 72 10.83 -12.84 -13.02
CA ASN A 72 10.66 -13.84 -11.95
C ASN A 72 10.26 -15.24 -12.50
N PRO A 73 9.20 -15.38 -13.33
CA PRO A 73 8.88 -16.67 -13.95
C PRO A 73 9.92 -17.12 -14.99
N ILE A 74 10.57 -16.20 -15.72
CA ILE A 74 11.64 -16.56 -16.67
C ILE A 74 12.80 -17.26 -15.96
N VAL A 75 13.25 -16.72 -14.82
CA VAL A 75 14.32 -17.34 -14.01
C VAL A 75 13.90 -18.73 -13.53
N MET A 76 12.63 -18.93 -13.18
CA MET A 76 12.09 -20.24 -12.81
C MET A 76 12.15 -21.25 -13.97
N ILE A 77 11.82 -20.83 -15.20
CA ILE A 77 11.90 -21.70 -16.39
C ILE A 77 13.36 -22.09 -16.67
N LEU A 78 14.27 -21.12 -16.64
CA LEU A 78 15.71 -21.36 -16.86
C LEU A 78 16.28 -22.36 -15.83
N PHE A 79 15.86 -22.25 -14.56
CA PHE A 79 16.26 -23.21 -13.54
C PHE A 79 15.72 -24.62 -13.82
N GLY A 80 14.51 -24.73 -14.38
CA GLY A 80 13.91 -25.99 -14.80
C GLY A 80 14.71 -26.69 -15.91
N GLU A 81 15.19 -25.93 -16.91
CA GLU A 81 16.01 -26.47 -18.02
C GLU A 81 17.33 -27.07 -17.52
N VAL A 82 18.04 -26.36 -16.63
CA VAL A 82 19.30 -26.87 -16.03
C VAL A 82 19.03 -28.10 -15.16
N THR A 83 17.98 -28.06 -14.35
CA THR A 83 17.60 -29.20 -13.51
C THR A 83 17.25 -30.42 -14.38
N GLY A 84 16.53 -30.22 -15.48
CA GLY A 84 16.22 -31.27 -16.44
C GLY A 84 17.47 -31.88 -17.08
N ALA A 85 18.46 -31.06 -17.44
CA ALA A 85 19.74 -31.54 -17.96
C ALA A 85 20.53 -32.36 -16.92
N ILE A 86 20.52 -31.93 -15.65
CA ILE A 86 21.15 -32.68 -14.55
C ILE A 86 20.45 -34.02 -14.31
N VAL A 87 19.11 -34.05 -14.31
CA VAL A 87 18.35 -35.28 -14.15
C VAL A 87 18.61 -36.24 -15.31
N ASN A 88 18.59 -35.77 -16.55
CA ASN A 88 18.92 -36.58 -17.73
C ASN A 88 20.35 -37.15 -17.67
N TYR A 89 21.31 -36.33 -17.20
CA TYR A 89 22.66 -36.79 -16.92
C TYR A 89 22.66 -37.88 -15.84
N ALA A 90 21.95 -37.71 -14.73
CA ALA A 90 21.90 -38.68 -13.64
C ALA A 90 21.22 -40.01 -14.03
N GLU A 91 20.19 -39.98 -14.87
CA GLU A 91 19.47 -41.17 -15.35
C GLU A 91 20.25 -41.94 -16.41
N THR A 92 20.96 -41.23 -17.31
CA THR A 92 21.71 -41.84 -18.40
C THR A 92 23.15 -42.19 -17.99
N PHE A 93 23.64 -41.68 -16.85
CA PHE A 93 24.95 -42.02 -16.32
C PHE A 93 24.92 -43.43 -15.71
N ASP A 94 25.26 -44.41 -16.53
CA ASP A 94 25.57 -45.77 -16.09
C ASP A 94 27.10 -45.98 -16.08
N GLU A 95 27.61 -46.54 -14.97
CA GLU A 95 29.02 -46.79 -14.76
C GLU A 95 29.58 -47.81 -15.77
N SER A 96 28.71 -48.63 -16.38
CA SER A 96 29.05 -49.62 -17.40
C SER A 96 29.24 -49.03 -18.82
N LEU A 97 28.89 -47.76 -19.05
CA LEU A 97 28.98 -47.14 -20.38
C LEU A 97 30.44 -46.91 -20.84
N PRO A 98 30.69 -46.99 -22.16
CA PRO A 98 31.99 -46.66 -22.73
C PRO A 98 32.37 -45.21 -22.40
N GLU A 99 33.66 -45.01 -22.11
CA GLU A 99 34.22 -43.73 -21.65
C GLU A 99 33.94 -42.56 -22.61
N GLN A 100 33.77 -42.88 -23.90
CA GLN A 100 33.45 -41.95 -24.98
C GLN A 100 32.01 -41.37 -24.87
N GLU A 101 31.06 -42.18 -24.39
CA GLU A 101 29.67 -41.79 -24.22
C GLU A 101 29.48 -40.95 -22.94
N LYS A 102 30.20 -41.30 -21.87
CA LYS A 102 30.31 -40.48 -20.64
C LYS A 102 30.88 -39.09 -20.94
N ALA A 103 31.93 -39.01 -21.76
CA ALA A 103 32.51 -37.74 -22.16
C ALA A 103 31.50 -36.88 -22.95
N LYS A 104 30.71 -37.50 -23.84
CA LYS A 104 29.66 -36.81 -24.59
C LYS A 104 28.56 -36.26 -23.66
N LEU A 105 28.08 -37.09 -22.72
CA LEU A 105 27.06 -36.68 -21.73
C LEU A 105 27.53 -35.50 -20.87
N LYS A 106 28.77 -35.55 -20.40
CA LYS A 106 29.38 -34.49 -19.59
C LYS A 106 29.54 -33.19 -20.39
N ASN A 107 29.95 -33.28 -21.66
CA ASN A 107 30.06 -32.12 -22.54
C ASN A 107 28.70 -31.49 -22.83
N ASP A 108 27.65 -32.30 -22.99
CA ASP A 108 26.27 -31.83 -23.21
C ASP A 108 25.75 -31.07 -21.98
N LEU A 109 25.92 -31.65 -20.77
CA LEU A 109 25.60 -30.99 -19.51
C LEU A 109 26.35 -29.66 -19.33
N TRP A 110 27.65 -29.66 -19.65
CA TRP A 110 28.48 -28.46 -19.56
C TRP A 110 28.02 -27.37 -20.52
N GLN A 111 27.64 -27.75 -21.74
CA GLN A 111 27.13 -26.84 -22.75
C GLN A 111 25.80 -26.20 -22.33
N GLU A 112 24.86 -26.98 -21.79
CA GLU A 112 23.56 -26.47 -21.31
C GLU A 112 23.73 -25.57 -20.07
N THR A 113 24.59 -25.96 -19.13
CA THR A 113 24.90 -25.14 -17.96
C THR A 113 25.57 -23.81 -18.35
N GLN A 114 26.48 -23.84 -19.34
CA GLN A 114 27.15 -22.64 -19.83
C GLN A 114 26.17 -21.70 -20.55
N ARG A 115 25.23 -22.24 -21.33
CA ARG A 115 24.15 -21.45 -21.96
C ARG A 115 23.29 -20.76 -20.91
N PHE A 116 22.88 -21.49 -19.86
CA PHE A 116 22.13 -20.91 -18.74
C PHE A 116 22.91 -19.79 -18.04
N ALA A 117 24.20 -19.98 -17.76
CA ALA A 117 25.02 -18.97 -17.11
C ALA A 117 25.12 -17.67 -17.93
N VAL A 118 25.27 -17.77 -19.25
CA VAL A 118 25.31 -16.59 -20.13
C VAL A 118 23.94 -15.89 -20.19
N ILE A 119 22.84 -16.64 -20.35
CA ILE A 119 21.49 -16.07 -20.44
C ILE A 119 21.10 -15.38 -19.12
N SER A 120 21.34 -16.03 -17.98
CA SER A 120 21.04 -15.46 -16.66
C SER A 120 21.85 -14.20 -16.35
N ALA A 121 23.12 -14.14 -16.79
CA ALA A 121 23.95 -12.93 -16.66
C ALA A 121 23.37 -11.75 -17.47
N VAL A 122 22.95 -11.98 -18.71
CA VAL A 122 22.33 -10.94 -19.56
C VAL A 122 20.99 -10.48 -18.98
N VAL A 123 20.15 -11.41 -18.55
CA VAL A 123 18.85 -11.11 -17.93
C VAL A 123 19.03 -10.31 -16.64
N GLY A 124 20.03 -10.64 -15.80
CA GLY A 124 20.34 -9.88 -14.60
C GLY A 124 20.76 -8.43 -14.89
N LEU A 125 21.58 -8.21 -15.92
CA LEU A 125 21.98 -6.86 -16.33
C LEU A 125 20.78 -6.04 -16.83
N VAL A 126 19.91 -6.65 -17.64
CA VAL A 126 18.67 -6.03 -18.12
C VAL A 126 17.72 -5.73 -16.96
N MET A 127 17.62 -6.62 -15.96
CA MET A 127 16.80 -6.42 -14.77
C MET A 127 17.26 -5.19 -13.98
N VAL A 128 18.55 -5.06 -13.72
CA VAL A 128 19.11 -3.92 -12.97
C VAL A 128 18.82 -2.61 -13.71
N ALA A 129 19.08 -2.57 -15.01
CA ALA A 129 18.86 -1.39 -15.83
C ALA A 129 17.37 -0.98 -15.86
N THR A 130 16.48 -1.93 -16.15
CA THR A 130 15.04 -1.69 -16.24
C THR A 130 14.46 -1.29 -14.88
N THR A 131 14.92 -1.94 -13.80
CA THR A 131 14.47 -1.65 -12.44
C THR A 131 14.85 -0.26 -11.97
N TYR A 132 16.08 0.14 -12.26
CA TYR A 132 16.53 1.50 -11.97
C TYR A 132 15.68 2.54 -12.71
N VAL A 133 15.47 2.36 -14.02
CA VAL A 133 14.72 3.30 -14.86
C VAL A 133 13.28 3.47 -14.38
N TYR A 134 12.52 2.38 -14.18
CA TYR A 134 11.11 2.53 -13.77
C TYR A 134 11.01 3.14 -12.37
N THR A 135 11.93 2.81 -11.45
CA THR A 135 11.90 3.31 -10.07
C THR A 135 12.12 4.82 -10.03
N VAL A 136 13.11 5.32 -10.79
CA VAL A 136 13.38 6.76 -10.89
C VAL A 136 12.22 7.50 -11.55
N LEU A 137 11.65 6.95 -12.63
CA LEU A 137 10.51 7.56 -13.32
C LEU A 137 9.26 7.65 -12.44
N PHE A 138 8.94 6.59 -11.69
CA PHE A 138 7.82 6.62 -10.73
C PHE A 138 8.08 7.59 -9.58
N GLY A 139 9.29 7.61 -9.03
CA GLY A 139 9.66 8.54 -7.97
C GLY A 139 9.51 10.00 -8.43
N TYR A 140 10.09 10.33 -9.58
CA TYR A 140 10.02 11.67 -10.16
C TYR A 140 8.57 12.10 -10.45
N SER A 141 7.79 11.23 -11.08
CA SER A 141 6.38 11.51 -11.41
C SER A 141 5.52 11.69 -10.15
N SER A 142 5.76 10.89 -9.11
CA SER A 142 5.07 11.00 -7.83
C SER A 142 5.34 12.34 -7.16
N THR A 143 6.61 12.78 -7.09
CA THR A 143 6.98 14.07 -6.51
C THR A 143 6.32 15.23 -7.25
N ASN A 144 6.36 15.24 -8.58
CA ASN A 144 5.72 16.28 -9.39
C ASN A 144 4.21 16.36 -9.16
N GLN A 145 3.54 15.21 -9.07
CA GLN A 145 2.10 15.16 -8.80
C GLN A 145 1.75 15.67 -7.40
N ILE A 146 2.51 15.26 -6.38
CA ILE A 146 2.32 15.72 -4.99
C ILE A 146 2.50 17.23 -4.89
N LEU A 147 3.53 17.80 -5.52
CA LEU A 147 3.77 19.24 -5.50
C LEU A 147 2.63 20.04 -6.15
N LYS A 148 2.08 19.54 -7.25
CA LYS A 148 0.92 20.19 -7.90
C LYS A 148 -0.34 20.10 -7.06
N MET A 149 -0.62 18.94 -6.48
CA MET A 149 -1.75 18.76 -5.57
C MET A 149 -1.65 19.69 -4.37
N ARG A 150 -0.47 19.80 -3.74
CA ARG A 150 -0.23 20.71 -2.62
C ARG A 150 -0.37 22.18 -3.01
N LYS A 151 0.11 22.59 -4.18
CA LYS A 151 -0.08 23.96 -4.69
C LYS A 151 -1.55 24.29 -4.92
N ALA A 152 -2.29 23.41 -5.61
CA ALA A 152 -3.70 23.61 -5.88
C ALA A 152 -4.54 23.61 -4.58
N LEU A 153 -4.21 22.74 -3.62
CA LEU A 153 -4.83 22.72 -2.30
C LEU A 153 -4.61 24.04 -1.56
N PHE A 154 -3.37 24.52 -1.49
CA PHE A 154 -3.02 25.77 -0.82
C PHE A 154 -3.71 26.98 -1.46
N GLU A 155 -3.74 27.04 -2.79
CA GLU A 155 -4.44 28.11 -3.52
C GLU A 155 -5.96 28.11 -3.25
N LYS A 156 -6.60 26.95 -3.18
CA LYS A 156 -8.04 26.86 -2.89
C LYS A 156 -8.38 27.19 -1.44
N ILE A 157 -7.47 26.84 -0.54
CA ILE A 157 -7.58 27.16 0.87
C ILE A 157 -7.44 28.66 1.11
N LEU A 158 -6.48 29.34 0.50
CA LEU A 158 -6.29 30.78 0.68
C LEU A 158 -7.46 31.63 0.15
N ASN A 159 -8.24 31.08 -0.79
CA ASN A 159 -9.41 31.73 -1.38
C ASN A 159 -10.74 31.37 -0.68
N GLN A 160 -10.71 30.75 0.51
CA GLN A 160 -11.90 30.44 1.32
C GLN A 160 -12.35 31.65 2.16
N ASP A 161 -13.66 31.76 2.40
CA ASP A 161 -14.25 32.84 3.20
C ASP A 161 -13.94 32.68 4.70
N ILE A 162 -13.94 33.80 5.44
CA ILE A 162 -13.66 33.82 6.89
C ILE A 162 -14.60 32.92 7.69
N GLU A 163 -15.86 32.75 7.24
CA GLU A 163 -16.88 31.90 7.89
C GLU A 163 -16.53 30.40 7.79
N TRP A 164 -15.81 29.99 6.74
CA TRP A 164 -15.33 28.61 6.62
C TRP A 164 -14.16 28.34 7.57
N PHE A 165 -13.25 29.31 7.71
CA PHE A 165 -12.13 29.22 8.65
C PHE A 165 -12.59 29.14 10.12
N ASP A 166 -13.70 29.81 10.47
CA ASP A 166 -14.27 29.75 11.83
C ASP A 166 -14.88 28.38 12.15
N LYS A 167 -15.44 27.69 11.14
CA LYS A 167 -16.03 26.34 11.28
C LYS A 167 -15.00 25.20 11.25
N ASN A 168 -13.80 25.44 10.72
CA ASN A 168 -12.73 24.43 10.55
C ASN A 168 -11.51 24.79 11.43
N GLN A 169 -11.57 24.45 12.73
CA GLN A 169 -10.57 24.81 13.74
C GLN A 169 -9.17 24.19 13.47
N SER A 170 -8.12 24.96 13.77
CA SER A 170 -6.74 24.93 13.22
C SER A 170 -5.93 23.62 13.34
N GLY A 171 -6.37 22.63 14.12
CA GLY A 171 -5.66 21.36 14.32
C GLY A 171 -5.86 20.35 13.18
N GLU A 172 -7.06 20.26 12.62
CA GLU A 172 -7.39 19.34 11.52
C GLU A 172 -6.79 19.82 10.19
N PHE A 173 -6.67 21.13 10.04
CA PHE A 173 -6.18 21.80 8.83
C PHE A 173 -4.67 21.58 8.58
N THR A 174 -3.84 21.85 9.59
CA THR A 174 -2.39 21.69 9.50
C THR A 174 -2.02 20.23 9.21
N THR A 175 -2.79 19.31 9.79
CA THR A 175 -2.66 17.87 9.60
C THR A 175 -3.02 17.45 8.16
N THR A 176 -4.11 17.99 7.59
CA THR A 176 -4.56 17.66 6.22
C THR A 176 -3.60 18.13 5.11
N ILE A 177 -2.81 19.19 5.36
CA ILE A 177 -1.83 19.69 4.39
C ILE A 177 -0.51 18.90 4.46
N THR A 178 -0.20 18.34 5.63
CA THR A 178 1.09 17.67 5.90
C THR A 178 1.03 16.15 5.73
N GLN A 179 -0.05 15.49 6.17
CA GLN A 179 -0.34 14.07 5.92
C GLN A 179 -0.85 13.84 4.50
#